data_AF-A0A919EZ72-F1
#
_entry.id   AF-A0A919EZ72-F1
#
_cell.length_a   1.000
_cell.length_b   1.000
_cell.length_c   1.000
_cell.angle_alpha   90.00
_cell.angle_beta   90.00
_cell.angle_gamma   90.00
#
_symmetry.space_group_name_H-M   'P 1'
#
loop_
_entity.id
_entity.type
_entity.pdbx_description
1 polymer ?
#
loop_
_entity_poly.entity_id
_entity_poly.type
_entity_poly.pdbx_seq_one_letter_code
_entity_poly.pdbx_strand_id
1 'polypeptide(L)'
;MQVRQISSCTSPAVWMLPRLTSRRTLLWELYMCDRHDALAAQLTGAHNPVRRGRQPVNREVRCGTLHDHQPIEGALALHGRTWLVLQTLAGTWLEQLTEAAQWQADIDGPDAAALAEIVRVAAAGPDDPAVQVRVLDLLARAETAAVERRWVAQYGQLP
;
A
#
# COMPACT_ATOMS: atom_id res chain seq x y z
N MET A 1 9.30 -11.45 5.47
CA MET A 1 7.99 -11.38 4.79
C MET A 1 7.01 -10.78 5.78
N GLN A 2 6.37 -9.67 5.45
CA GLN A 2 5.30 -9.06 6.24
C GLN A 2 3.94 -9.34 5.58
N VAL A 3 2.90 -9.61 6.38
CA VAL A 3 1.54 -9.82 5.89
C VAL A 3 0.64 -8.72 6.42
N ARG A 4 -0.13 -8.07 5.54
CA ARG A 4 -1.01 -6.96 5.91
C ARG A 4 -2.35 -7.01 5.18
N GLN A 5 -3.33 -6.33 5.75
CA GLN A 5 -4.67 -6.21 5.22
C GLN A 5 -4.91 -4.75 4.81
N ILE A 6 -5.14 -4.52 3.52
CA ILE A 6 -5.25 -3.19 2.91
C ILE A 6 -6.63 -2.94 2.26
N SER A 7 -7.61 -3.74 2.64
CA SER A 7 -9.02 -3.58 2.30
C SER A 7 -9.88 -4.12 3.45
N SER A 8 -11.01 -3.51 3.73
CA SER A 8 -12.01 -4.05 4.67
C SER A 8 -12.81 -5.23 4.11
N CYS A 9 -12.68 -5.54 2.82
CA CYS A 9 -13.40 -6.63 2.16
C CYS A 9 -13.24 -7.96 2.91
N THR A 10 -14.36 -8.64 3.14
CA THR A 10 -14.40 -9.94 3.81
C THR A 10 -14.42 -11.11 2.83
N SER A 11 -14.66 -10.86 1.54
CA SER A 11 -14.70 -11.89 0.52
C SER A 11 -13.37 -12.64 0.38
N PRO A 12 -13.40 -13.94 0.05
CA PRO A 12 -12.19 -14.68 -0.28
C PRO A 12 -11.53 -14.10 -1.52
N ALA A 13 -10.21 -14.08 -1.55
CA ALA A 13 -9.47 -13.75 -2.75
C ALA A 13 -9.49 -14.92 -3.73
N VAL A 14 -9.66 -14.61 -5.00
CA VAL A 14 -9.60 -15.58 -6.11
C VAL A 14 -8.42 -15.33 -7.03
N TRP A 15 -7.85 -14.13 -6.98
CA TRP A 15 -6.68 -13.72 -7.76
C TRP A 15 -5.52 -13.28 -6.86
N MET A 16 -4.32 -13.66 -7.28
CA MET A 16 -3.05 -13.15 -6.76
C MET A 16 -2.36 -12.36 -7.87
N LEU A 17 -1.86 -11.18 -7.55
CA LEU A 17 -1.03 -10.37 -8.44
C LEU A 17 0.35 -10.17 -7.83
N PRO A 18 1.43 -10.71 -8.44
CA PRO A 18 2.77 -10.50 -7.96
C PRO A 18 3.39 -9.24 -8.57
N ARG A 19 4.19 -8.54 -7.78
CA ARG A 19 5.11 -7.51 -8.27
C ARG A 19 6.53 -8.04 -8.22
N LEU A 20 7.17 -8.04 -9.38
CA LEU A 20 8.55 -8.49 -9.56
C LEU A 20 9.45 -7.30 -9.92
N THR A 21 10.72 -7.36 -9.51
CA THR A 21 11.78 -6.52 -10.09
C THR A 21 12.08 -6.96 -11.53
N SER A 22 12.86 -6.15 -12.26
CA SER A 22 13.38 -6.53 -13.59
C SER A 22 14.21 -7.82 -13.56
N ARG A 23 14.80 -8.17 -12.39
CA ARG A 23 15.56 -9.40 -12.16
C ARG A 23 14.69 -10.57 -11.64
N ARG A 24 13.35 -10.46 -11.74
CA ARG A 24 12.38 -11.46 -11.27
C ARG A 24 12.42 -11.75 -9.77
N THR A 25 12.90 -10.80 -8.96
CA THR A 25 12.77 -10.88 -7.50
C THR A 25 11.36 -10.49 -7.10
N LEU A 26 10.69 -11.32 -6.29
CA LEU A 26 9.37 -11.01 -5.73
C LEU A 26 9.49 -9.91 -4.68
N LEU A 27 8.78 -8.81 -4.94
CA LEU A 27 8.65 -7.70 -4.00
C LEU A 27 7.41 -7.90 -3.13
N TRP A 28 6.26 -8.15 -3.75
CA TRP A 28 5.02 -8.41 -3.03
C TRP A 28 4.01 -9.20 -3.84
N GLU A 29 3.02 -9.78 -3.16
CA GLU A 29 1.85 -10.47 -3.70
C GLU A 29 0.57 -9.84 -3.16
N LEU A 30 -0.33 -9.41 -4.04
CA LEU A 30 -1.64 -8.87 -3.66
C LEU A 30 -2.75 -9.88 -3.95
N TYR A 31 -3.55 -10.19 -2.94
CA TYR A 31 -4.70 -11.08 -3.03
C TYR A 31 -5.99 -10.26 -3.18
N MET A 32 -6.82 -10.58 -4.18
CA MET A 32 -8.06 -9.84 -4.48
C MET A 32 -9.20 -10.75 -4.92
N CYS A 33 -10.44 -10.36 -4.62
CA CYS A 33 -11.63 -10.98 -5.19
C CYS A 33 -11.99 -10.33 -6.55
N ASP A 34 -12.91 -10.93 -7.31
CA ASP A 34 -13.34 -10.40 -8.62
C ASP A 34 -13.91 -8.98 -8.55
N ARG A 35 -14.62 -8.66 -7.45
CA ARG A 35 -15.17 -7.31 -7.23
C ARG A 35 -14.06 -6.27 -7.12
N HIS A 36 -12.92 -6.65 -6.55
CA HIS A 36 -11.81 -5.76 -6.21
C HIS A 36 -10.66 -5.81 -7.20
N ASP A 37 -10.95 -6.18 -8.43
CA ASP A 37 -9.95 -6.30 -9.48
C ASP A 37 -9.16 -5.00 -9.74
N ALA A 38 -9.80 -3.86 -9.47
CA ALA A 38 -9.23 -2.52 -9.60
C ALA A 38 -8.23 -2.15 -8.47
N LEU A 39 -8.21 -2.89 -7.34
CA LEU A 39 -7.25 -2.65 -6.26
C LEU A 39 -5.80 -2.73 -6.75
N ALA A 40 -5.54 -3.65 -7.69
CA ALA A 40 -4.25 -3.83 -8.33
C ALA A 40 -3.68 -2.54 -8.96
N ALA A 41 -4.52 -1.77 -9.66
CA ALA A 41 -4.13 -0.53 -10.32
C ALA A 41 -3.74 0.52 -9.29
N GLN A 42 -4.55 0.61 -8.24
CA GLN A 42 -4.47 1.63 -7.21
C GLN A 42 -3.23 1.47 -6.32
N LEU A 43 -2.79 0.22 -6.07
CA LEU A 43 -1.60 -0.08 -5.26
C LEU A 43 -0.30 -0.03 -6.04
N THR A 44 -0.34 -0.31 -7.35
CA THR A 44 0.85 -0.26 -8.20
C THR A 44 1.17 1.15 -8.69
N GLY A 45 0.28 2.12 -8.45
CA GLY A 45 0.32 3.45 -9.08
C GLY A 45 0.19 3.38 -10.61
N ALA A 46 -0.20 2.22 -11.15
CA ALA A 46 -0.32 2.01 -12.59
C ALA A 46 -1.73 2.33 -13.04
N HIS A 47 -1.88 3.28 -13.97
CA HIS A 47 -3.16 3.58 -14.63
C HIS A 47 -3.79 2.35 -15.32
N ASN A 48 -2.97 1.35 -15.66
CA ASN A 48 -3.42 0.05 -16.13
C ASN A 48 -2.69 -1.04 -15.34
N PRO A 49 -3.38 -1.79 -14.44
CA PRO A 49 -2.79 -2.96 -13.85
C PRO A 49 -2.56 -3.93 -15.01
N VAL A 50 -1.34 -4.40 -15.16
CA VAL A 50 -1.04 -5.40 -16.17
C VAL A 50 -1.83 -6.65 -15.78
N ARG A 51 -3.00 -6.88 -16.40
CA ARG A 51 -3.78 -8.11 -16.23
C ARG A 51 -2.93 -9.36 -16.51
N ARG A 52 -1.87 -9.21 -17.33
CA ARG A 52 -0.82 -10.23 -17.50
C ARG A 52 -0.02 -10.36 -16.20
N GLY A 53 -0.19 -11.50 -15.53
CA GLY A 53 0.54 -11.82 -14.30
C GLY A 53 -0.37 -12.25 -13.17
N ARG A 54 -1.69 -12.09 -13.29
CA ARG A 54 -2.63 -12.65 -12.31
C ARG A 54 -2.56 -14.16 -12.31
N GLN A 55 -2.57 -14.73 -11.12
CA GLN A 55 -2.58 -16.16 -10.89
C GLN A 55 -3.80 -16.50 -10.04
N PRO A 56 -4.51 -17.62 -10.34
CA PRO A 56 -5.57 -18.09 -9.47
C PRO A 56 -5.00 -18.43 -8.10
N VAL A 57 -5.78 -18.11 -7.06
CA VAL A 57 -5.41 -18.42 -5.68
C VAL A 57 -5.80 -19.87 -5.36
N ASN A 58 -4.88 -20.62 -4.77
CA ASN A 58 -5.07 -22.01 -4.35
C ASN A 58 -5.08 -22.20 -2.82
N ARG A 59 -5.29 -21.10 -2.07
CA ARG A 59 -5.30 -21.08 -0.60
C ARG A 59 -6.39 -20.17 -0.06
N GLU A 60 -6.84 -20.41 1.16
CA GLU A 60 -7.74 -19.48 1.85
C GLU A 60 -6.98 -18.21 2.26
N VAL A 61 -7.33 -17.10 1.63
CA VAL A 61 -6.79 -15.77 1.91
C VAL A 61 -7.85 -14.73 1.58
N ARG A 62 -7.89 -13.64 2.34
CA ARG A 62 -8.92 -12.61 2.18
C ARG A 62 -8.54 -11.64 1.08
N CYS A 63 -9.54 -11.05 0.44
CA CYS A 63 -9.35 -9.94 -0.49
C CYS A 63 -8.67 -8.77 0.24
N GLY A 64 -7.68 -8.15 -0.40
CA GLY A 64 -6.87 -7.08 0.17
C GLY A 64 -5.73 -7.56 1.07
N THR A 65 -5.43 -8.87 1.13
CA THR A 65 -4.19 -9.31 1.78
C THR A 65 -2.99 -8.99 0.89
N LEU A 66 -1.95 -8.38 1.46
CA LEU A 66 -0.68 -8.08 0.81
C LEU A 66 0.45 -8.82 1.53
N HIS A 67 1.19 -9.65 0.81
CA HIS A 67 2.42 -10.26 1.28
C HIS A 67 3.60 -9.46 0.76
N ASP A 68 4.34 -8.80 1.64
CA ASP A 68 5.54 -8.04 1.29
C ASP A 68 6.77 -8.89 1.60
N HIS A 69 7.62 -9.09 0.59
CA HIS A 69 8.83 -9.89 0.66
C HIS A 69 10.08 -9.02 0.81
N GLN A 70 9.93 -7.70 0.79
CA GLN A 70 11.03 -6.77 0.96
C GLN A 70 11.49 -6.71 2.43
N PRO A 71 12.73 -6.26 2.68
CA PRO A 71 13.11 -5.76 3.99
C PRO A 71 12.12 -4.66 4.44
N ILE A 72 11.92 -4.54 5.76
CA ILE A 72 10.90 -3.65 6.33
C ILE A 72 11.05 -2.19 5.86
N GLU A 73 12.28 -1.70 5.74
CA GLU A 73 12.58 -0.37 5.19
C GLU A 73 12.15 -0.22 3.72
N GLY A 74 12.34 -1.27 2.91
CA GLY A 74 11.90 -1.31 1.52
C GLY A 74 10.37 -1.34 1.39
N ALA A 75 9.69 -2.06 2.30
CA ALA A 75 8.24 -2.02 2.41
C ALA A 75 7.76 -0.60 2.75
N LEU A 76 8.33 0.02 3.80
CA LEU A 76 8.01 1.39 4.23
C LEU A 76 8.22 2.42 3.11
N ALA A 77 9.34 2.35 2.39
CA ALA A 77 9.62 3.23 1.26
C ALA A 77 8.61 3.07 0.11
N LEU A 78 8.20 1.83 -0.20
CA LEU A 78 7.22 1.57 -1.26
C LEU A 78 5.86 2.19 -0.95
N HIS A 79 5.45 2.25 0.33
CA HIS A 79 4.18 2.87 0.73
C HIS A 79 4.12 4.37 0.49
N GLY A 80 5.22 5.08 0.77
CA GLY A 80 5.31 6.52 0.45
C GLY A 80 5.01 6.78 -1.02
N ARG A 81 5.39 5.85 -1.91
CA ARG A 81 5.17 5.95 -3.36
C ARG A 81 3.74 5.70 -3.81
N THR A 82 2.92 4.99 -3.04
CA THR A 82 1.48 4.83 -3.34
C THR A 82 0.75 6.19 -3.27
N TRP A 83 1.29 7.13 -2.50
CA TRP A 83 0.72 8.45 -2.27
C TRP A 83 1.48 9.57 -2.98
N LEU A 84 2.79 9.42 -3.16
CA LEU A 84 3.58 10.28 -4.03
C LEU A 84 3.37 9.88 -5.49
N VAL A 85 2.56 10.65 -6.20
CA VAL A 85 2.57 10.67 -7.68
C VAL A 85 3.93 11.16 -8.23
N LEU A 86 4.86 11.61 -7.37
CA LEU A 86 6.11 12.25 -7.74
C LEU A 86 7.38 11.45 -7.39
N GLN A 87 8.38 11.65 -8.24
CA GLN A 87 9.48 10.76 -8.55
C GLN A 87 10.79 11.09 -7.82
N THR A 88 10.89 10.87 -6.52
CA THR A 88 12.19 10.93 -5.83
C THR A 88 12.41 9.71 -4.94
N LEU A 89 13.42 8.91 -5.28
CA LEU A 89 13.87 7.71 -4.57
C LEU A 89 15.16 7.98 -3.76
N ALA A 90 15.48 9.25 -3.53
CA ALA A 90 16.65 9.63 -2.76
C ALA A 90 16.27 9.76 -1.28
N GLY A 91 17.17 9.32 -0.40
CA GLY A 91 16.99 9.43 1.04
C GLY A 91 16.43 8.17 1.71
N THR A 92 16.39 8.23 3.03
CA THR A 92 15.84 7.24 3.95
C THR A 92 14.32 7.10 3.78
N TRP A 93 13.76 6.00 4.27
CA TRP A 93 12.31 5.78 4.22
C TRP A 93 11.53 6.85 5.03
N LEU A 94 12.12 7.40 6.10
CA LEU A 94 11.53 8.47 6.89
C LEU A 94 11.48 9.79 6.10
N GLU A 95 12.54 10.11 5.35
CA GLU A 95 12.57 11.29 4.47
C GLU A 95 11.48 11.18 3.39
N GLN A 96 11.38 10.02 2.73
CA GLN A 96 10.34 9.77 1.72
C GLN A 96 8.91 9.88 2.30
N LEU A 97 8.69 9.35 3.51
CA LEU A 97 7.40 9.47 4.20
C LEU A 97 7.09 10.93 4.58
N THR A 98 8.10 11.69 4.98
CA THR A 98 7.98 13.11 5.32
C THR A 98 7.62 13.94 4.09
N GLU A 99 8.27 13.69 2.95
CA GLU A 99 7.94 14.31 1.66
C GLU A 99 6.50 13.97 1.24
N ALA A 100 6.07 12.71 1.42
CA ALA A 100 4.69 12.30 1.14
C ALA A 100 3.67 13.06 2.00
N ALA A 101 3.95 13.23 3.30
CA ALA A 101 3.09 13.97 4.22
C ALA A 101 3.01 15.46 3.85
N GLN A 102 4.14 16.07 3.51
CA GLN A 102 4.20 17.47 3.08
C GLN A 102 3.41 17.69 1.79
N TRP A 103 3.61 16.83 0.78
CA TRP A 103 2.88 16.95 -0.48
C TRP A 103 1.36 16.84 -0.29
N GLN A 104 0.89 15.89 0.55
CA GLN A 104 -0.54 15.78 0.86
C GLN A 104 -1.07 16.99 1.62
N ALA A 105 -0.28 17.61 2.50
CA ALA A 105 -0.68 18.83 3.16
C ALA A 105 -0.77 20.01 2.17
N ASP A 106 0.20 20.15 1.27
CA ASP A 106 0.26 21.25 0.29
C ASP A 106 -0.91 21.26 -0.70
N ILE A 107 -1.49 20.09 -0.99
CA ILE A 107 -2.65 19.95 -1.89
C ILE A 107 -3.99 19.85 -1.16
N ASP A 108 -4.02 20.08 0.16
CA ASP A 108 -5.19 19.83 1.03
C ASP A 108 -5.78 18.42 0.82
N GLY A 109 -4.89 17.44 0.67
CA GLY A 109 -5.23 16.07 0.35
C GLY A 109 -5.93 15.36 1.52
N PRO A 110 -6.84 14.41 1.23
CA PRO A 110 -7.63 13.73 2.26
C PRO A 110 -6.82 12.83 3.20
N ASP A 111 -5.55 12.57 2.87
CA ASP A 111 -4.64 11.71 3.66
C ASP A 111 -3.66 12.51 4.54
N ALA A 112 -3.63 13.84 4.46
CA ALA A 112 -2.63 14.69 5.11
C ALA A 112 -2.53 14.45 6.63
N ALA A 113 -3.67 14.39 7.33
CA ALA A 113 -3.69 14.19 8.77
C ALA A 113 -3.19 12.79 9.19
N ALA A 114 -3.57 11.76 8.44
CA ALA A 114 -3.11 10.39 8.69
C ALA A 114 -1.59 10.30 8.49
N LEU A 115 -1.09 10.89 7.41
CA LEU A 115 0.32 10.94 7.07
C LEU A 115 1.17 11.67 8.12
N ALA A 116 0.70 12.83 8.59
CA ALA A 116 1.40 13.59 9.63
C ALA A 116 1.56 12.77 10.92
N GLU A 117 0.53 12.02 11.32
CA GLU A 117 0.61 11.12 12.48
C GLU A 117 1.61 9.97 12.24
N ILE A 118 1.64 9.38 11.04
CA ILE A 118 2.58 8.31 10.69
C ILE A 118 4.02 8.83 10.75
N VAL A 119 4.29 10.03 10.21
CA VAL A 119 5.61 10.69 10.31
C VAL A 119 6.00 10.91 11.76
N ARG A 120 5.08 11.40 12.59
CA ARG A 120 5.33 11.61 14.03
C ARG A 120 5.73 10.32 14.75
N VAL A 121 5.04 9.21 14.45
CA VAL A 121 5.38 7.89 15.02
C VAL A 121 6.74 7.41 14.50
N ALA A 122 6.99 7.55 13.19
CA ALA A 122 8.24 7.15 12.56
C ALA A 122 9.46 7.88 13.12
N ALA A 123 9.35 9.20 13.33
CA ALA A 123 10.42 10.04 13.85
C ALA A 123 10.81 9.72 15.31
N ALA A 124 9.94 9.05 16.08
CA ALA A 124 10.23 8.68 17.46
C ALA A 124 11.28 7.55 17.59
N GLY A 125 11.52 6.78 16.52
CA GLY A 125 12.48 5.68 16.52
C GLY A 125 12.57 5.02 15.15
N PRO A 126 13.20 5.66 14.14
CA PRO A 126 13.22 5.15 12.76
C PRO A 126 13.93 3.79 12.63
N ASP A 127 14.88 3.50 13.52
CA ASP A 127 15.62 2.24 13.54
C ASP A 127 15.05 1.21 14.52
N ASP A 128 13.99 1.56 15.27
CA ASP A 128 13.33 0.65 16.21
C ASP A 128 12.37 -0.30 15.45
N PRO A 129 12.58 -1.63 15.47
CA PRO A 129 11.70 -2.57 14.82
C PRO A 129 10.23 -2.48 15.26
N ALA A 130 9.97 -2.16 16.52
CA ALA A 130 8.61 -2.03 17.04
C ALA A 130 7.92 -0.78 16.45
N VAL A 131 8.66 0.32 16.28
CA VAL A 131 8.17 1.53 15.60
C VAL A 131 7.92 1.24 14.13
N GLN A 132 8.84 0.58 13.43
CA GLN A 132 8.67 0.24 12.02
C GLN A 132 7.44 -0.64 11.76
N VAL A 133 7.18 -1.63 12.62
CA VAL A 133 5.95 -2.46 12.55
C VAL A 133 4.71 -1.61 12.79
N ARG A 134 4.74 -0.70 13.76
CA ARG A 134 3.61 0.21 14.05
C ARG A 134 3.35 1.16 12.89
N VAL A 135 4.39 1.73 12.28
CA VAL A 135 4.29 2.58 11.10
C VAL A 135 3.68 1.81 9.93
N LEU A 136 4.09 0.55 9.71
CA LEU A 136 3.50 -0.30 8.69
C LEU A 136 2.00 -0.57 8.90
N ASP A 137 1.54 -0.76 10.13
CA ASP A 137 0.11 -0.92 10.44
C ASP A 137 -0.67 0.36 10.16
N LEU A 138 -0.15 1.51 10.58
CA LEU A 138 -0.78 2.80 10.32
C LEU A 138 -0.87 3.12 8.82
N LEU A 139 0.18 2.83 8.05
CA LEU A 139 0.18 2.94 6.60
C LEU A 139 -0.89 2.04 5.98
N ALA A 140 -0.99 0.78 6.40
CA ALA A 140 -2.00 -0.14 5.87
C ALA A 140 -3.45 0.33 6.12
N ARG A 141 -3.72 0.92 7.30
CA ARG A 141 -5.02 1.52 7.63
C ARG A 141 -5.34 2.72 6.76
N ALA A 142 -4.37 3.61 6.59
CA ALA A 142 -4.54 4.80 5.76
C ALA A 142 -4.71 4.44 4.28
N GLU A 143 -3.99 3.43 3.78
CA GLU A 143 -4.19 2.88 2.44
C GLU A 143 -5.59 2.28 2.26
N THR A 144 -6.06 1.52 3.25
CA THR A 144 -7.42 0.97 3.25
C THR A 144 -8.45 2.10 3.10
N ALA A 145 -8.32 3.16 3.91
CA ALA A 145 -9.21 4.30 3.84
C ALA A 145 -9.12 5.04 2.49
N ALA A 146 -7.91 5.20 1.93
CA ALA A 146 -7.71 5.81 0.63
C ALA A 146 -8.35 5.00 -0.51
N VAL A 147 -8.19 3.68 -0.47
CA VAL A 147 -8.83 2.73 -1.39
C VAL A 147 -10.35 2.84 -1.31
N GLU A 148 -10.91 2.83 -0.11
CA GLU A 148 -12.36 2.93 0.11
C GLU A 148 -12.92 4.26 -0.39
N ARG A 149 -12.25 5.38 -0.12
CA ARG A 149 -12.67 6.69 -0.65
C ARG A 149 -12.65 6.72 -2.17
N ARG A 150 -11.60 6.20 -2.82
CA ARG A 150 -11.53 6.11 -4.29
C ARG A 150 -12.64 5.22 -4.86
N TRP A 151 -12.91 4.11 -4.18
CA TRP A 151 -13.98 3.20 -4.56
C TRP A 151 -15.36 3.88 -4.48
N VAL A 152 -15.66 4.57 -3.36
CA VAL A 152 -16.91 5.34 -3.21
C VAL A 152 -17.00 6.45 -4.25
N ALA A 153 -15.90 7.16 -4.54
CA ALA A 153 -15.88 8.18 -5.59
C ALA A 153 -16.18 7.61 -6.99
N GLN A 154 -15.77 6.37 -7.27
CA GLN A 154 -15.98 5.72 -8.55
C GLN A 154 -17.34 5.01 -8.68
N TYR A 155 -17.84 4.42 -7.59
CA TYR A 155 -18.98 3.48 -7.62
C TYR A 155 -20.14 3.87 -6.69
N GLY A 156 -20.01 4.91 -5.87
CA GLY A 156 -21.09 5.46 -5.04
C GLY A 156 -21.43 4.67 -3.76
N GLN A 157 -20.73 3.59 -3.44
CA GLN A 157 -20.99 2.75 -2.27
C GLN A 157 -19.71 2.06 -1.78
N LEU A 158 -19.63 1.69 -0.50
CA LEU A 158 -18.54 0.87 0.01
C LEU A 158 -18.56 -0.55 -0.59
N PRO A 159 -17.40 -1.20 -0.69
CA PRO A 159 -17.30 -2.55 -1.20
C PRO A 159 -17.84 -3.65 -0.27
#